data_AF-A0A084GCN9-F1
#
_entry.id   AF-A0A084GCN9-F1
#
_cell.length_a   1.000
_cell.length_b   1.000
_cell.length_c   1.000
_cell.angle_alpha   90.00
_cell.angle_beta   90.00
_cell.angle_gamma   90.00
#
_symmetry.space_group_name_H-M   'P 1'
#
loop_
_entity.id
_entity.type
_entity.pdbx_description
1 polymer ?
#
loop_
_entity_poly.entity_id
_entity_poly.type
_entity_poly.pdbx_seq_one_letter_code
_entity_poly.pdbx_strand_id
1 'polypeptide(L)'
;MLCTNFTMTRTHFYPVGNTPAIRLTQGLPPEEDAKLLLLGCGDLRNILYTVSCDDSRNLMDFTACDIQPEIIARNILVLTLIYDDRLTKKLNKIWDIQYHLYLQKASYDLLRSQAKKLHRLSSSLDVWQSTEYSVFIKFCDSGTFKAVSAIWDFYAHSTRFEGKGAKIFADAISNAMKTTSKAARQNLFSSMRAMAPVTGVQKIYLADVHYHYWNAGTTNMNGNCEQPTFPNLMYASPDPGLELHYNTNPLLGFHLSAAYPALRPHSYLAPPVNPERPRGTAEAQKLVDYVHEEFYHWCFVFRKMVFDRKVKVRFFQGDCLSFCHALQHLRVTGETSSANLYRDRLHFDKLVLDGRDYGPKVKRARDRAPLSFNVIDTSNLVDHLGHINLFVAAAALLEDTLTSAMYTECITQHEKTMEEFMRNVLCGDFATVAQLVGLVPVEYYTNTSYCNAIEDTLMKLAGKDSKPELSSTQPAVRITWRQPQTMAVPHKRVITAFKDHELAIILSDIYEIMFQRENVIHLVSMVNEVNARQTSFPMNNRVTYVAFLRLVKDRVATESWDNTMEILIRLISGISNLLDSFRLQETLLYMDIFGVHTTDMLREDNLTAFRGDKSLGG
;
A
#
# COMPACT_ATOMS: atom_id res chain seq x y z
N MET A 1 7.37 7.76 -17.60
CA MET A 1 7.08 7.64 -16.15
C MET A 1 5.58 7.66 -15.96
N LEU A 2 5.00 6.72 -15.21
CA LEU A 2 3.56 6.44 -15.21
C LEU A 2 2.72 7.27 -14.22
N CYS A 3 3.32 8.11 -13.38
CA CYS A 3 2.55 9.03 -12.52
C CYS A 3 3.42 10.21 -12.04
N THR A 4 2.82 11.39 -11.96
CA THR A 4 3.41 12.68 -11.53
C THR A 4 3.32 12.85 -10.01
N ASN A 5 4.27 12.28 -9.27
CA ASN A 5 4.46 12.69 -7.88
C ASN A 5 5.68 13.61 -7.83
N PHE A 6 5.45 14.90 -7.58
CA PHE A 6 6.51 15.85 -7.27
C PHE A 6 7.32 15.31 -6.09
N THR A 7 8.64 15.52 -6.13
CA THR A 7 9.57 15.27 -5.04
C THR A 7 9.09 15.97 -3.77
N MET A 8 8.31 15.29 -2.93
CA MET A 8 8.12 15.72 -1.55
C MET A 8 9.50 15.74 -0.92
N THR A 9 9.98 16.93 -0.55
CA THR A 9 11.27 17.10 0.13
C THR A 9 11.30 16.35 1.46
N ARG A 10 10.12 16.00 2.02
CA ARG A 10 9.94 15.14 3.18
C ARG A 10 8.71 14.25 3.03
N THR A 11 8.85 12.94 3.21
CA THR A 11 7.76 11.95 3.24
C THR A 11 7.65 11.33 4.64
N HIS A 12 6.51 10.73 4.95
CA HIS A 12 6.28 10.12 6.26
C HIS A 12 6.69 8.65 6.30
N PHE A 13 7.34 8.28 7.40
CA PHE A 13 7.68 6.92 7.77
C PHE A 13 6.63 6.35 8.71
N TYR A 14 6.02 5.23 8.29
CA TYR A 14 4.99 4.54 9.05
C TYR A 14 5.53 3.19 9.55
N PRO A 15 6.36 3.17 10.61
CA PRO A 15 6.93 1.92 11.11
C PRO A 15 5.83 0.98 11.60
N VAL A 16 4.74 1.50 12.16
CA VAL A 16 3.56 0.73 12.53
C VAL A 16 2.38 1.23 11.72
N GLY A 17 1.52 0.31 11.30
CA GLY A 17 0.35 0.70 10.55
C GLY A 17 -0.72 1.36 11.43
N ASN A 18 -1.57 2.15 10.81
CA ASN A 18 -2.57 3.02 11.45
C ASN A 18 -4.03 2.53 11.36
N THR A 19 -4.28 1.38 10.73
CA THR A 19 -5.61 0.71 10.67
C THR A 19 -5.59 -0.69 11.29
N PRO A 20 -6.72 -1.27 11.69
CA PRO A 20 -6.72 -2.63 12.23
C PRO A 20 -6.22 -3.64 11.20
N ALA A 21 -5.63 -4.75 11.67
CA ALA A 21 -5.22 -5.83 10.79
C ALA A 21 -6.44 -6.41 10.04
N ILE A 22 -6.27 -6.79 8.78
CA ILE A 22 -7.32 -7.40 7.97
C ILE A 22 -6.92 -8.81 7.52
N ARG A 23 -7.93 -9.69 7.39
CA ARG A 23 -7.72 -11.02 6.84
C ARG A 23 -7.74 -10.93 5.32
N LEU A 24 -6.55 -10.95 4.71
CA LEU A 24 -6.38 -10.82 3.26
C LEU A 24 -7.02 -11.97 2.48
N THR A 25 -7.18 -13.15 3.11
CA THR A 25 -7.81 -14.34 2.51
C THR A 25 -9.33 -14.41 2.70
N GLN A 26 -9.98 -13.38 3.25
CA GLN A 26 -11.42 -13.43 3.57
C GLN A 26 -12.32 -13.75 2.36
N GLY A 27 -11.89 -13.38 1.15
CA GLY A 27 -12.63 -13.63 -0.09
C GLY A 27 -12.31 -14.95 -0.79
N LEU A 28 -11.43 -15.79 -0.21
CA LEU A 28 -10.95 -17.03 -0.82
C LEU A 28 -11.48 -18.27 -0.07
N PRO A 29 -11.93 -19.32 -0.79
CA PRO A 29 -12.22 -20.62 -0.20
C PRO A 29 -10.99 -21.19 0.53
N PRO A 30 -11.13 -21.81 1.72
CA PRO A 30 -10.00 -22.35 2.48
C PRO A 30 -9.12 -23.38 1.72
N GLU A 31 -9.69 -24.07 0.74
CA GLU A 31 -9.05 -25.11 -0.05
C GLU A 31 -8.09 -24.57 -1.11
N GLU A 32 -8.25 -23.31 -1.53
CA GLU A 32 -7.42 -22.69 -2.55
C GLU A 32 -6.07 -22.22 -1.99
N ASP A 33 -4.99 -22.35 -2.77
CA ASP A 33 -3.73 -21.69 -2.40
C ASP A 33 -3.88 -20.17 -2.57
N ALA A 34 -3.38 -19.38 -1.63
CA ALA A 34 -3.46 -17.93 -1.69
C ALA A 34 -2.18 -17.34 -2.31
N LYS A 35 -2.32 -16.61 -3.42
CA LYS A 35 -1.26 -15.82 -4.05
C LYS A 35 -1.63 -14.35 -3.89
N LEU A 36 -0.99 -13.69 -2.94
CA LEU A 36 -1.37 -12.35 -2.51
C LEU A 36 -0.35 -11.33 -2.99
N LEU A 37 -0.78 -10.28 -3.69
CA LEU A 37 0.04 -9.11 -4.00
C LEU A 37 -0.35 -7.97 -3.06
N LEU A 38 0.59 -7.50 -2.25
CA LEU A 38 0.39 -6.40 -1.31
C LEU A 38 1.15 -5.18 -1.82
N LEU A 39 0.45 -4.19 -2.37
CA LEU A 39 1.02 -2.94 -2.84
C LEU A 39 0.94 -1.91 -1.71
N GLY A 40 2.09 -1.44 -1.23
CA GLY A 40 2.15 -0.64 0.00
C GLY A 40 1.94 -1.53 1.22
N CYS A 41 2.74 -2.59 1.35
CA CYS A 41 2.50 -3.65 2.32
C CYS A 41 2.54 -3.15 3.78
N GLY A 42 3.27 -2.07 4.07
CA GLY A 42 3.38 -1.53 5.42
C GLY A 42 3.97 -2.55 6.39
N ASP A 43 3.52 -2.54 7.64
CA ASP A 43 3.98 -3.48 8.66
C ASP A 43 3.40 -4.90 8.51
N LEU A 44 3.86 -5.81 9.38
CA LEU A 44 3.52 -7.23 9.32
C LEU A 44 2.09 -7.58 9.74
N ARG A 45 1.28 -6.64 10.24
CA ARG A 45 0.03 -6.98 10.93
C ARG A 45 -0.94 -7.78 10.04
N ASN A 46 -1.09 -7.40 8.77
CA ASN A 46 -2.01 -8.04 7.84
C ASN A 46 -1.54 -9.44 7.49
N ILE A 47 -0.22 -9.63 7.30
CA ILE A 47 0.38 -10.93 7.02
C ILE A 47 0.23 -11.86 8.23
N LEU A 48 0.64 -11.40 9.42
CA LEU A 48 0.60 -12.19 10.65
C LEU A 48 -0.83 -12.56 11.04
N TYR A 49 -1.75 -11.60 11.00
CA TYR A 49 -3.16 -11.84 11.28
C TYR A 49 -3.79 -12.80 10.27
N THR A 50 -3.56 -12.61 8.97
CA THR A 50 -4.07 -13.51 7.93
C THR A 50 -3.60 -14.95 8.14
N VAL A 51 -2.31 -15.15 8.41
CA VAL A 51 -1.76 -16.49 8.69
C VAL A 51 -2.37 -17.09 9.95
N SER A 52 -2.60 -16.28 10.99
CA SER A 52 -3.21 -16.76 12.23
C SER A 52 -4.66 -17.23 12.08
N CYS A 53 -5.43 -16.56 11.21
CA CYS A 53 -6.83 -16.87 10.98
C CYS A 53 -7.08 -18.01 9.98
N ASP A 54 -6.06 -18.44 9.25
CA ASP A 54 -6.20 -19.34 8.10
C ASP A 54 -5.14 -20.46 8.10
N ASP A 55 -4.85 -21.01 9.28
CA ASP A 55 -3.78 -21.99 9.49
C ASP A 55 -4.04 -23.37 8.86
N SER A 56 -5.27 -23.61 8.38
CA SER A 56 -5.64 -24.81 7.62
C SER A 56 -5.19 -24.75 6.16
N ARG A 57 -5.03 -23.56 5.58
CA ARG A 57 -4.68 -23.38 4.16
C ARG A 57 -3.37 -24.07 3.80
N ASN A 58 -3.28 -24.58 2.57
CA ASN A 58 -2.13 -25.34 2.10
C ASN A 58 -0.91 -24.44 1.79
N LEU A 59 -1.13 -23.29 1.14
CA LEU A 59 -0.08 -22.32 0.86
C LEU A 59 -0.61 -20.89 0.89
N MET A 60 0.18 -19.99 1.47
CA MET A 60 0.06 -18.54 1.33
C MET A 60 1.40 -18.00 0.81
N ASP A 61 1.41 -17.48 -0.42
CA ASP A 61 2.56 -16.82 -1.04
C ASP A 61 2.26 -15.32 -1.17
N PHE A 62 2.83 -14.55 -0.25
CA PHE A 62 2.72 -13.10 -0.19
C PHE A 62 3.83 -12.48 -1.04
N THR A 63 3.48 -11.63 -2.00
CA THR A 63 4.40 -10.72 -2.70
C THR A 63 4.15 -9.31 -2.19
N ALA A 64 5.03 -8.85 -1.31
CA ALA A 64 4.92 -7.59 -0.58
C ALA A 64 5.83 -6.53 -1.20
N CYS A 65 5.21 -5.44 -1.66
CA CYS A 65 5.85 -4.27 -2.25
C CYS A 65 5.73 -3.09 -1.29
N ASP A 66 6.85 -2.42 -1.01
CA ASP A 66 6.85 -1.13 -0.32
C ASP A 66 7.88 -0.21 -0.96
N ILE A 67 7.66 1.10 -0.94
CA ILE A 67 8.62 2.06 -1.48
C ILE A 67 9.80 2.24 -0.53
N GLN A 68 9.60 2.03 0.77
CA GLN A 68 10.60 2.27 1.82
C GLN A 68 11.39 1.00 2.17
N PRO A 69 12.73 1.00 2.00
CA PRO A 69 13.56 -0.13 2.43
C PRO A 69 13.51 -0.37 3.95
N GLU A 70 13.25 0.67 4.75
CA GLU A 70 13.12 0.59 6.22
C GLU A 70 11.99 -0.34 6.64
N ILE A 71 10.85 -0.25 5.96
CA ILE A 71 9.66 -1.08 6.22
C ILE A 71 9.99 -2.55 5.95
N ILE A 72 10.57 -2.84 4.79
CA ILE A 72 10.94 -4.21 4.40
C ILE A 72 12.00 -4.79 5.33
N ALA A 73 13.04 -4.01 5.64
CA ALA A 73 14.11 -4.42 6.54
C ALA A 73 13.60 -4.74 7.95
N ARG A 74 12.68 -3.91 8.48
CA ARG A 74 12.00 -4.12 9.75
C ARG A 74 11.14 -5.37 9.73
N ASN A 75 10.33 -5.55 8.69
CA ASN A 75 9.47 -6.71 8.54
C ASN A 75 10.27 -8.02 8.53
N ILE A 76 11.31 -8.11 7.71
CA ILE A 76 12.17 -9.31 7.67
C ILE A 76 12.87 -9.53 9.01
N LEU A 77 13.35 -8.47 9.68
CA LEU A 77 13.99 -8.59 10.98
C LEU A 77 13.05 -9.24 12.02
N VAL A 78 11.81 -8.79 12.09
CA VAL A 78 10.83 -9.36 13.03
C VAL A 78 10.42 -10.78 12.64
N LEU A 79 10.18 -11.05 11.36
CA LEU A 79 9.85 -12.40 10.89
C LEU A 79 10.97 -13.40 11.21
N THR A 80 12.23 -13.01 11.07
CA THR A 80 13.38 -13.87 11.42
C THR A 80 13.56 -14.03 12.93
N LEU A 81 13.25 -13.02 13.75
CA LEU A 81 13.20 -13.17 15.20
C LEU A 81 12.11 -14.15 15.64
N ILE A 82 10.91 -14.08 15.05
CA ILE A 82 9.80 -15.00 15.31
C ILE A 82 10.21 -16.44 14.95
N TYR A 83 10.86 -16.61 13.79
CA TYR A 83 11.36 -17.91 13.34
C TYR A 83 12.43 -18.49 14.29
N ASP A 84 13.39 -17.67 14.72
CA ASP A 84 14.48 -18.08 15.62
C ASP A 84 14.01 -18.38 17.04
N ASP A 85 12.89 -17.80 17.51
CA ASP A 85 12.35 -18.01 18.86
C ASP A 85 11.61 -19.34 19.00
N ARG A 86 12.26 -20.48 18.70
CA ARG A 86 11.62 -21.81 18.67
C ARG A 86 10.90 -22.22 19.95
N LEU A 87 11.30 -21.68 21.10
CA LEU A 87 10.76 -21.99 22.42
C LEU A 87 9.77 -20.92 22.96
N THR A 88 9.36 -19.95 22.14
CA THR A 88 8.46 -18.83 22.54
C THR A 88 8.94 -18.08 23.79
N LYS A 89 10.26 -17.90 23.96
CA LYS A 89 10.85 -17.25 25.15
C LYS A 89 11.21 -15.79 24.93
N LYS A 90 11.10 -15.30 23.68
CA LYS A 90 11.52 -13.96 23.28
C LYS A 90 10.37 -13.11 22.75
N LEU A 91 9.15 -13.62 22.66
CA LEU A 91 7.98 -12.90 22.14
C LEU A 91 7.80 -11.51 22.77
N ASN A 92 8.00 -11.35 24.08
CA ASN A 92 7.96 -10.06 24.74
C ASN A 92 9.03 -9.08 24.23
N LYS A 93 10.25 -9.55 23.98
CA LYS A 93 11.33 -8.73 23.41
C LYS A 93 11.08 -8.41 21.94
N ILE A 94 10.47 -9.34 21.21
CA ILE A 94 10.07 -9.13 19.81
C ILE A 94 8.98 -8.05 19.74
N TRP A 95 8.03 -8.07 20.67
CA TRP A 95 7.06 -7.00 20.85
C TRP A 95 7.76 -5.65 21.09
N ASP A 96 8.68 -5.58 22.06
CA ASP A 96 9.40 -4.33 22.35
C ASP A 96 10.12 -3.80 21.10
N ILE A 97 10.86 -4.69 20.40
CA ILE A 97 11.60 -4.35 19.17
C ILE A 97 10.66 -3.83 18.07
N GLN A 98 9.48 -4.43 17.93
CA GLN A 98 8.52 -4.06 16.90
C GLN A 98 7.80 -2.76 17.23
N TYR A 99 7.40 -2.54 18.48
CA TYR A 99 6.38 -1.57 18.86
C TYR A 99 6.83 -0.45 19.81
N HIS A 100 8.03 -0.50 20.40
CA HIS A 100 8.51 0.54 21.33
C HIS A 100 9.54 1.48 20.69
N LEU A 101 9.49 2.77 21.05
CA LEU A 101 10.47 3.78 20.65
C LEU A 101 11.80 3.59 21.41
N TYR A 102 11.72 3.21 22.69
CA TYR A 102 12.87 2.91 23.52
C TYR A 102 12.83 1.46 24.00
N LEU A 103 14.00 0.82 24.02
CA LEU A 103 14.19 -0.57 24.41
C LEU A 103 14.93 -0.68 25.74
N GLN A 104 14.67 -1.78 26.44
CA GLN A 104 15.57 -2.26 27.48
C GLN A 104 16.83 -2.87 26.86
N LYS A 105 17.91 -2.98 27.64
CA LYS A 105 19.20 -3.49 27.17
C LYS A 105 19.08 -4.86 26.48
N ALA A 106 18.28 -5.77 27.03
CA ALA A 106 18.11 -7.11 26.48
C ALA A 106 17.44 -7.10 25.08
N SER A 107 16.40 -6.30 24.89
CA SER A 107 15.70 -6.15 23.60
C SER A 107 16.58 -5.40 22.58
N TYR A 108 17.35 -4.40 23.04
CA TYR A 108 18.34 -3.69 22.21
C TYR A 108 19.48 -4.60 21.74
N ASP A 109 20.07 -5.40 22.63
CA ASP A 109 21.12 -6.35 22.30
C ASP A 109 20.60 -7.42 21.33
N LEU A 110 19.36 -7.88 21.51
CA LEU A 110 18.69 -8.81 20.59
C LEU A 110 18.53 -8.19 19.20
N LEU A 111 17.97 -6.97 19.09
CA LEU A 111 17.83 -6.24 17.83
C LEU A 111 19.16 -6.14 17.09
N ARG A 112 20.21 -5.66 17.76
CA ARG A 112 21.54 -5.50 17.15
C ARG A 112 22.16 -6.82 16.73
N SER A 113 22.03 -7.86 17.56
CA SER A 113 22.54 -9.18 17.23
C SER A 113 21.88 -9.75 15.98
N GLN A 114 20.56 -9.56 15.84
CA GLN A 114 19.81 -10.01 14.68
C GLN A 114 20.15 -9.20 13.45
N ALA A 115 20.21 -7.87 13.55
CA ALA A 115 20.62 -7.00 12.44
C ALA A 115 22.01 -7.37 11.91
N LYS A 116 22.99 -7.61 12.81
CA LYS A 116 24.33 -8.10 12.44
C LYS A 116 24.30 -9.46 11.76
N LYS A 117 23.48 -10.40 12.26
CA LYS A 117 23.30 -11.72 11.65
C LYS A 117 22.75 -11.58 10.22
N LEU A 118 21.70 -10.80 10.05
CA LEU A 118 21.06 -10.58 8.74
C LEU A 118 22.00 -9.88 7.77
N HIS A 119 22.64 -8.78 8.16
CA HIS A 119 23.61 -8.08 7.32
C HIS A 119 24.76 -9.00 6.84
N ARG A 120 25.30 -9.84 7.74
CA ARG A 120 26.32 -10.85 7.36
C ARG A 120 25.82 -11.88 6.36
N LEU A 121 24.55 -12.27 6.44
CA LEU A 121 23.93 -13.21 5.51
C LEU A 121 23.53 -12.54 4.17
N SER A 122 23.70 -11.21 4.08
CA SER A 122 23.29 -10.40 2.94
C SER A 122 24.42 -10.06 1.95
N SER A 123 25.40 -10.95 1.79
CA SER A 123 26.51 -10.72 0.85
C SER A 123 26.09 -10.93 -0.62
N SER A 124 25.19 -11.88 -0.89
CA SER A 124 24.59 -12.11 -2.20
C SER A 124 23.27 -12.87 -2.08
N LEU A 125 22.43 -12.81 -3.11
CA LEU A 125 21.19 -13.60 -3.18
C LEU A 125 21.47 -15.11 -3.08
N ASP A 126 22.59 -15.59 -3.61
CA ASP A 126 22.99 -17.00 -3.51
C ASP A 126 23.32 -17.41 -2.07
N VAL A 127 24.04 -16.56 -1.32
CA VAL A 127 24.31 -16.80 0.10
C VAL A 127 23.00 -16.80 0.87
N TRP A 128 22.12 -15.82 0.64
CA TRP A 128 20.80 -15.78 1.28
C TRP A 128 20.01 -17.08 1.01
N GLN A 129 20.04 -17.58 -0.22
CA GLN A 129 19.32 -18.78 -0.64
C GLN A 129 19.84 -20.06 0.02
N SER A 130 21.06 -20.05 0.57
CA SER A 130 21.60 -21.16 1.37
C SER A 130 21.19 -21.13 2.84
N THR A 131 20.60 -20.01 3.30
CA THR A 131 20.18 -19.83 4.69
C THR A 131 18.85 -20.50 5.00
N GLU A 132 18.61 -20.74 6.28
CA GLU A 132 17.32 -21.23 6.79
C GLU A 132 16.16 -20.27 6.50
N TYR A 133 16.40 -18.96 6.41
CA TYR A 133 15.37 -17.96 6.15
C TYR A 133 14.81 -18.01 4.73
N SER A 134 15.63 -18.46 3.76
CA SER A 134 15.21 -18.55 2.35
C SER A 134 14.04 -19.49 2.09
N VAL A 135 13.66 -20.32 3.07
CA VAL A 135 12.49 -21.20 2.94
C VAL A 135 11.19 -20.42 2.87
N PHE A 136 11.12 -19.26 3.55
CA PHE A 136 9.91 -18.45 3.64
C PHE A 136 10.13 -16.97 3.33
N ILE A 137 11.36 -16.46 3.32
CA ILE A 137 11.68 -15.07 2.95
C ILE A 137 12.43 -15.06 1.63
N LYS A 138 11.85 -14.37 0.63
CA LYS A 138 12.39 -14.22 -0.71
C LYS A 138 12.60 -12.75 -1.03
N PHE A 139 13.59 -12.48 -1.87
CA PHE A 139 13.79 -11.16 -2.48
C PHE A 139 13.41 -11.24 -3.95
N CYS A 140 12.61 -10.27 -4.41
CA CYS A 140 12.21 -10.22 -5.80
C CYS A 140 13.36 -9.81 -6.72
N ASP A 141 14.32 -9.06 -6.18
CA ASP A 141 15.50 -8.63 -6.91
C ASP A 141 16.70 -8.27 -6.03
N SER A 142 17.86 -8.10 -6.66
CA SER A 142 19.13 -7.72 -6.05
C SER A 142 19.16 -6.28 -5.49
N GLY A 143 18.38 -5.36 -6.06
CA GLY A 143 18.31 -3.97 -5.60
C GLY A 143 17.65 -3.86 -4.22
N THR A 144 16.51 -4.54 -4.04
CA THR A 144 15.81 -4.70 -2.77
C THR A 144 16.72 -5.30 -1.72
N PHE A 145 17.46 -6.36 -2.10
CA PHE A 145 18.40 -7.03 -1.21
C PHE A 145 19.50 -6.09 -0.71
N LYS A 146 20.11 -5.30 -1.61
CA LYS A 146 21.14 -4.30 -1.26
C LYS A 146 20.59 -3.20 -0.36
N ALA A 147 19.42 -2.64 -0.70
CA ALA A 147 18.80 -1.57 0.07
C ALA A 147 18.47 -2.03 1.51
N VAL A 148 17.87 -3.21 1.64
CA VAL A 148 17.55 -3.81 2.95
C VAL A 148 18.81 -4.14 3.76
N SER A 149 19.86 -4.66 3.11
CA SER A 149 21.15 -4.94 3.76
C SER A 149 21.79 -3.69 4.37
N ALA A 150 21.69 -2.54 3.68
CA ALA A 150 22.19 -1.26 4.18
C ALA A 150 21.42 -0.77 5.42
N ILE A 151 20.10 -1.00 5.49
CA ILE A 151 19.31 -0.68 6.68
C ILE A 151 19.70 -1.58 7.87
N TRP A 152 19.96 -2.87 7.64
CA TRP A 152 20.46 -3.75 8.71
C TRP A 152 21.84 -3.36 9.21
N ASP A 153 22.72 -2.87 8.32
CA ASP A 153 24.00 -2.30 8.72
C ASP A 153 23.82 -1.09 9.63
N PHE A 154 22.89 -0.19 9.27
CA PHE A 154 22.53 0.96 10.08
C PHE A 154 22.05 0.56 11.49
N TYR A 155 21.17 -0.44 11.61
CA TYR A 155 20.71 -0.97 12.90
C TYR A 155 21.84 -1.64 13.70
N ALA A 156 22.76 -2.31 13.01
CA ALA A 156 23.85 -3.08 13.62
C ALA A 156 24.93 -2.19 14.25
N HIS A 157 25.31 -1.09 13.58
CA HIS A 157 26.52 -0.34 13.89
C HIS A 157 26.32 1.06 14.45
N SER A 158 25.12 1.63 14.34
CA SER A 158 24.82 2.93 14.95
C SER A 158 24.78 2.83 16.49
N THR A 159 25.61 3.63 17.16
CA THR A 159 25.80 3.62 18.62
C THR A 159 24.77 4.48 19.38
N ARG A 160 24.52 4.11 20.65
CA ARG A 160 23.51 4.69 21.56
C ARG A 160 23.73 6.15 21.95
N PHE A 161 24.98 6.57 22.15
CA PHE A 161 25.31 7.82 22.85
C PHE A 161 26.10 8.82 22.02
N GLU A 162 26.73 8.36 20.95
CA GLU A 162 27.62 9.15 20.12
C GLU A 162 27.45 8.69 18.67
N GLY A 163 27.62 9.62 17.73
CA GLY A 163 27.57 9.31 16.30
C GLY A 163 26.24 9.62 15.61
N LYS A 164 26.22 9.37 14.29
CA LYS A 164 25.18 9.84 13.37
C LYS A 164 23.79 9.25 13.69
N GLY A 165 23.71 7.96 14.06
CA GLY A 165 22.43 7.28 14.28
C GLY A 165 21.64 7.76 15.51
N ALA A 166 22.31 8.05 16.62
CA ALA A 166 21.65 8.60 17.82
C ALA A 166 21.04 9.98 17.53
N LYS A 167 21.75 10.83 16.77
CA LYS A 167 21.25 12.12 16.32
C LYS A 167 20.04 11.97 15.39
N ILE A 168 20.13 11.08 14.39
CA ILE A 168 19.02 10.80 13.47
C ILE A 168 17.76 10.38 14.24
N PHE A 169 17.89 9.47 15.20
CA PHE A 169 16.76 9.03 16.02
C PHE A 169 16.19 10.19 16.86
N ALA A 170 17.04 10.95 17.55
CA ALA A 170 16.59 12.08 18.36
C ALA A 170 15.86 13.15 17.52
N ASP A 171 16.38 13.45 16.33
CA ASP A 171 15.76 14.38 15.37
C ASP A 171 14.39 13.86 14.90
N ALA A 172 14.29 12.57 14.58
CA ALA A 172 13.04 11.94 14.16
C ALA A 172 11.94 12.05 15.24
N ILE A 173 12.27 11.71 16.49
CA ILE A 173 11.34 11.82 17.61
C ILE A 173 10.95 13.28 17.87
N SER A 174 11.93 14.19 17.92
CA SER A 174 11.68 15.62 18.17
C SER A 174 10.77 16.23 17.11
N ASN A 175 10.99 15.93 15.83
CA ASN A 175 10.16 16.46 14.74
C ASN A 175 8.74 15.89 14.77
N ALA A 176 8.59 14.59 15.06
CA ALA A 176 7.27 13.98 15.23
C ALA A 176 6.51 14.63 16.40
N MET A 177 7.14 14.78 17.57
CA MET A 177 6.55 15.36 18.79
C MET A 177 6.05 16.79 18.62
N LYS A 178 6.74 17.63 17.83
CA LYS A 178 6.30 19.00 17.52
C LYS A 178 4.90 19.04 16.89
N THR A 179 4.50 17.96 16.22
CA THR A 179 3.24 17.87 15.47
C THR A 179 2.16 17.08 16.23
N THR A 180 2.54 16.25 17.22
CA THR A 180 1.63 15.34 17.94
C THR A 180 0.51 16.05 18.71
N SER A 181 0.74 17.26 19.25
CA SER A 181 -0.29 18.02 19.98
C SER A 181 -1.48 18.43 19.11
N LYS A 182 -1.27 18.65 17.80
CA LYS A 182 -2.34 18.89 16.82
C LYS A 182 -3.03 17.59 16.37
N ALA A 183 -2.35 16.45 16.50
CA ALA A 183 -2.78 15.13 16.00
C ALA A 183 -3.60 14.29 16.98
N ALA A 184 -3.66 14.67 18.27
CA ALA A 184 -4.38 13.94 19.31
C ALA A 184 -5.86 13.63 18.93
N ARG A 185 -6.51 14.50 18.15
CA ARG A 185 -7.85 14.28 17.62
C ARG A 185 -7.93 13.33 16.42
N GLN A 186 -6.91 13.24 15.56
CA GLN A 186 -6.86 12.25 14.47
C GLN A 186 -6.70 10.82 15.01
N ASN A 187 -5.91 10.65 16.07
CA ASN A 187 -5.79 9.37 16.78
C ASN A 187 -7.11 8.84 17.33
N LEU A 188 -8.00 9.72 17.81
CA LEU A 188 -9.31 9.33 18.33
C LEU A 188 -10.15 8.62 17.25
N PHE A 189 -10.09 9.04 15.99
CA PHE A 189 -10.85 8.43 14.90
C PHE A 189 -10.28 7.08 14.47
N SER A 190 -8.97 7.00 14.18
CA SER A 190 -8.34 5.71 13.85
C SER A 190 -8.50 4.67 14.97
N SER A 191 -8.52 5.12 16.23
CA SER A 191 -8.83 4.28 17.40
C SER A 191 -10.22 3.65 17.32
N MET A 192 -11.22 4.35 16.77
CA MET A 192 -12.58 3.81 16.67
C MET A 192 -12.68 2.64 15.70
N ARG A 193 -11.89 2.62 14.62
CA ARG A 193 -11.84 1.47 13.68
C ARG A 193 -11.37 0.21 14.37
N ALA A 194 -10.33 0.31 15.20
CA ALA A 194 -9.79 -0.79 15.98
C ALA A 194 -10.76 -1.29 17.06
N MET A 195 -11.65 -0.41 17.52
CA MET A 195 -12.64 -0.65 18.57
C MET A 195 -14.01 -1.09 18.04
N ALA A 196 -14.23 -1.03 16.73
CA ALA A 196 -15.48 -1.41 16.10
C ALA A 196 -15.85 -2.89 16.37
N PRO A 197 -17.12 -3.22 16.67
CA PRO A 197 -18.30 -2.33 16.76
C PRO A 197 -18.55 -1.73 18.18
N VAL A 198 -17.66 -1.93 19.15
CA VAL A 198 -17.85 -1.58 20.57
C VAL A 198 -17.54 -0.09 20.86
N THR A 199 -17.94 0.82 19.96
CA THR A 199 -17.66 2.25 20.12
C THR A 199 -18.72 2.93 20.98
N GLY A 200 -18.32 3.78 21.93
CA GLY A 200 -19.23 4.67 22.68
C GLY A 200 -19.75 4.17 24.03
N VAL A 201 -19.47 2.91 24.40
CA VAL A 201 -19.93 2.33 25.69
C VAL A 201 -18.88 2.45 26.81
N GLN A 202 -17.62 2.76 26.48
CA GLN A 202 -16.50 2.69 27.44
C GLN A 202 -15.58 3.90 27.36
N LYS A 203 -14.92 4.24 28.48
CA LYS A 203 -13.83 5.23 28.49
C LYS A 203 -12.74 4.75 27.52
N ILE A 204 -12.42 5.58 26.53
CA ILE A 204 -11.40 5.28 25.54
C ILE A 204 -10.02 5.51 26.18
N TYR A 205 -9.45 4.48 26.80
CA TYR A 205 -8.10 4.50 27.39
C TYR A 205 -6.98 4.58 26.33
N LEU A 206 -7.32 4.50 25.04
CA LEU A 206 -6.35 4.59 23.95
C LEU A 206 -5.63 5.94 23.90
N ALA A 207 -6.30 7.03 24.27
CA ALA A 207 -5.66 8.35 24.36
C ALA A 207 -4.59 8.37 25.45
N ASP A 208 -4.85 7.73 26.59
CA ASP A 208 -3.90 7.62 27.71
C ASP A 208 -2.69 6.76 27.32
N VAL A 209 -2.93 5.60 26.67
CA VAL A 209 -1.85 4.74 26.16
C VAL A 209 -1.03 5.47 25.10
N HIS A 210 -1.67 6.22 24.20
CA HIS A 210 -0.97 7.01 23.19
C HIS A 210 -0.10 8.12 23.79
N TYR A 211 -0.63 8.85 24.77
CA TYR A 211 0.10 9.90 25.48
C TYR A 211 1.29 9.32 26.25
N HIS A 212 1.06 8.22 26.99
CA HIS A 212 2.11 7.48 27.66
C HIS A 212 3.19 7.00 26.67
N TYR A 213 2.78 6.43 25.54
CA TYR A 213 3.68 5.94 24.50
C TYR A 213 4.60 7.02 23.96
N TRP A 214 4.10 8.22 23.66
CA TRP A 214 4.98 9.30 23.20
C TRP A 214 5.89 9.82 24.31
N ASN A 215 5.46 9.84 25.57
CA ASN A 215 6.29 10.32 26.67
C ASN A 215 7.36 9.32 27.14
N ALA A 216 6.98 8.06 27.31
CA ALA A 216 7.84 7.01 27.84
C ALA A 216 8.52 6.18 26.72
N GLY A 217 7.96 6.20 25.50
CA GLY A 217 8.41 5.41 24.36
C GLY A 217 8.09 3.91 24.44
N THR A 218 7.12 3.52 25.27
CA THR A 218 6.73 2.14 25.55
C THR A 218 5.22 2.05 25.75
N THR A 219 4.64 0.87 25.59
CA THR A 219 3.23 0.59 25.90
C THR A 219 3.00 0.07 27.32
N ASN A 220 4.06 -0.13 28.11
CA ASN A 220 3.98 -0.64 29.48
C ASN A 220 3.46 0.43 30.44
N MET A 221 2.20 0.30 30.85
CA MET A 221 1.54 1.26 31.75
C MET A 221 1.90 1.05 33.23
N ASN A 222 2.66 -0.01 33.56
CA ASN A 222 3.04 -0.31 34.94
C ASN A 222 4.24 0.54 35.39
N GLY A 223 4.03 1.45 36.33
CA GLY A 223 5.06 2.36 36.85
C GLY A 223 6.21 1.71 37.63
N ASN A 224 6.17 0.39 37.88
CA ASN A 224 7.18 -0.36 38.62
C ASN A 224 8.31 -0.92 37.73
N CYS A 225 8.26 -0.71 36.42
CA CYS A 225 9.28 -1.19 35.50
C CYS A 225 10.38 -0.14 35.27
N GLU A 226 11.63 -0.59 35.16
CA GLU A 226 12.73 0.27 34.72
C GLU A 226 12.41 0.90 33.35
N GLN A 227 12.56 2.22 33.26
CA GLN A 227 12.30 2.95 32.04
C GLN A 227 13.30 2.56 30.94
N PRO A 228 12.85 2.19 29.74
CA PRO A 228 13.75 1.87 28.65
C PRO A 228 14.51 3.13 28.21
N THR A 229 15.79 2.97 27.88
CA THR A 229 16.69 4.09 27.57
C THR A 229 17.51 3.88 26.31
N PHE A 230 17.36 2.74 25.63
CA PHE A 230 18.08 2.46 24.39
C PHE A 230 17.20 2.84 23.19
N PRO A 231 17.63 3.73 22.28
CA PRO A 231 16.81 4.12 21.15
C PRO A 231 16.57 2.94 20.20
N ASN A 232 15.33 2.77 19.76
CA ASN A 232 14.99 1.78 18.75
C ASN A 232 15.20 2.35 17.34
N LEU A 233 16.32 2.00 16.72
CA LEU A 233 16.66 2.52 15.39
C LEU A 233 15.71 2.07 14.28
N MET A 234 14.80 1.12 14.53
CA MET A 234 13.73 0.77 13.60
C MET A 234 12.67 1.86 13.44
N TYR A 235 12.72 2.91 14.26
CA TYR A 235 11.88 4.12 14.17
C TYR A 235 12.63 5.32 13.58
N ALA A 236 13.82 5.10 13.01
CA ALA A 236 14.66 6.11 12.41
C ALA A 236 15.09 5.66 11.01
N SER A 237 15.30 6.63 10.10
CA SER A 237 15.80 6.37 8.75
C SER A 237 17.12 7.11 8.52
N PRO A 238 18.10 6.49 7.84
CA PRO A 238 19.29 7.19 7.36
C PRO A 238 18.99 8.20 6.25
N ASP A 239 17.80 8.14 5.62
CA ASP A 239 17.32 9.10 4.64
C ASP A 239 16.77 10.35 5.35
N PRO A 240 17.39 11.54 5.18
CA PRO A 240 16.90 12.77 5.80
C PRO A 240 15.56 13.25 5.24
N GLY A 241 15.11 12.72 4.10
CA GLY A 241 13.80 12.98 3.51
C GLY A 241 12.68 12.17 4.16
N LEU A 242 12.97 11.28 5.11
CA LEU A 242 11.98 10.38 5.69
C LEU A 242 11.75 10.69 7.18
N GLU A 243 10.57 11.22 7.51
CA GLU A 243 10.22 11.65 8.87
C GLU A 243 9.24 10.70 9.55
N LEU A 244 9.52 10.31 10.80
CA LEU A 244 8.61 9.51 11.61
C LEU A 244 7.22 10.15 11.66
N HIS A 245 6.19 9.37 11.31
CA HIS A 245 4.83 9.86 11.34
C HIS A 245 4.39 10.15 12.78
N TYR A 246 3.92 11.38 13.01
CA TYR A 246 3.52 11.89 14.33
C TYR A 246 2.33 11.15 14.95
N ASN A 247 1.56 10.40 14.15
CA ASN A 247 0.41 9.60 14.59
C ASN A 247 0.76 8.12 14.86
N THR A 248 2.05 7.79 14.94
CA THR A 248 2.50 6.42 15.27
C THR A 248 1.85 5.97 16.58
N ASN A 249 1.12 4.86 16.53
CA ASN A 249 0.43 4.27 17.67
C ASN A 249 0.43 2.73 17.54
N PRO A 250 1.09 2.00 18.45
CA PRO A 250 1.27 0.56 18.33
C PRO A 250 -0.02 -0.26 18.49
N LEU A 251 -1.09 0.30 19.07
CA LEU A 251 -2.34 -0.43 19.34
C LEU A 251 -3.30 -0.43 18.15
N LEU A 252 -3.17 0.51 17.20
CA LEU A 252 -4.15 0.68 16.11
C LEU A 252 -4.18 -0.48 15.12
N GLY A 253 -3.13 -1.30 15.09
CA GLY A 253 -3.03 -2.49 14.24
C GLY A 253 -3.85 -3.70 14.71
N PHE A 254 -4.51 -3.62 15.86
CA PHE A 254 -5.11 -4.77 16.56
C PHE A 254 -6.62 -4.66 16.72
N HIS A 255 -7.29 -5.78 17.03
CA HIS A 255 -8.76 -5.85 17.13
C HIS A 255 -9.22 -5.55 18.55
N LEU A 256 -9.04 -4.29 18.96
CA LEU A 256 -9.28 -3.83 20.32
C LEU A 256 -10.71 -4.04 20.83
N SER A 257 -11.69 -4.17 19.93
CA SER A 257 -13.08 -4.42 20.30
C SER A 257 -13.28 -5.65 21.18
N ALA A 258 -12.47 -6.69 21.02
CA ALA A 258 -12.56 -7.93 21.79
C ALA A 258 -11.97 -7.82 23.22
N ALA A 259 -11.25 -6.75 23.54
CA ALA A 259 -10.75 -6.51 24.90
C ALA A 259 -11.86 -6.15 25.92
N TYR A 260 -13.07 -5.87 25.44
CA TYR A 260 -14.14 -5.21 26.18
C TYR A 260 -15.35 -6.07 26.55
N PRO A 261 -15.89 -6.96 25.68
CA PRO A 261 -16.98 -7.85 26.05
C PRO A 261 -16.48 -9.03 26.90
N ALA A 262 -17.35 -9.58 27.75
CA ALA A 262 -17.11 -10.85 28.42
C ALA A 262 -17.17 -11.98 27.39
N LEU A 263 -16.02 -12.35 26.83
CA LEU A 263 -15.89 -13.46 25.89
C LEU A 263 -15.99 -14.79 26.62
N ARG A 264 -16.44 -15.84 25.92
CA ARG A 264 -16.51 -17.19 26.49
C ARG A 264 -15.11 -17.65 26.94
N PRO A 265 -14.96 -18.35 28.07
CA PRO A 265 -13.65 -18.76 28.62
C PRO A 265 -12.73 -19.54 27.67
N HIS A 266 -13.27 -20.14 26.60
CA HIS A 266 -12.53 -20.92 25.62
C HIS A 266 -12.20 -20.15 24.33
N SER A 267 -12.56 -18.87 24.23
CA SER A 267 -12.12 -18.03 23.11
C SER A 267 -10.64 -17.68 23.32
N TYR A 268 -9.82 -17.81 22.27
CA TYR A 268 -8.43 -17.32 22.29
C TYR A 268 -8.36 -15.79 22.44
N LEU A 269 -9.48 -15.09 22.19
CA LEU A 269 -9.61 -13.65 22.40
C LEU A 269 -10.07 -13.31 23.83
N ALA A 270 -10.41 -14.31 24.67
CA ALA A 270 -10.93 -14.02 26.01
C ALA A 270 -9.84 -13.44 26.92
N PRO A 271 -10.06 -12.28 27.55
CA PRO A 271 -9.09 -11.74 28.48
C PRO A 271 -8.92 -12.69 29.68
N PRO A 272 -7.71 -12.86 30.23
CA PRO A 272 -7.50 -13.69 31.41
C PRO A 272 -8.33 -13.16 32.58
N VAL A 273 -9.14 -14.05 33.17
CA VAL A 273 -9.95 -13.74 34.36
C VAL A 273 -9.00 -13.59 35.55
N ASN A 274 -8.64 -12.36 35.90
CA ASN A 274 -7.93 -12.07 37.15
C ASN A 274 -8.83 -11.24 38.07
N PRO A 275 -9.40 -11.82 39.15
CA PRO A 275 -10.44 -11.20 39.96
C PRO A 275 -9.98 -10.05 40.87
N GLU A 276 -8.67 -9.75 40.97
CA GLU A 276 -8.15 -8.84 42.02
C GLU A 276 -7.25 -7.69 41.51
N ARG A 277 -7.69 -6.83 40.56
CA ARG A 277 -6.90 -5.61 40.22
C ARG A 277 -7.72 -4.31 40.28
N PRO A 278 -7.20 -3.24 40.93
CA PRO A 278 -7.93 -1.98 41.19
C PRO A 278 -8.06 -1.09 39.94
N ARG A 279 -9.15 -0.31 39.90
CA ARG A 279 -9.60 0.49 38.73
C ARG A 279 -8.85 1.82 38.59
N GLY A 280 -8.47 2.16 37.36
CA GLY A 280 -7.92 3.46 36.96
C GLY A 280 -6.80 3.35 35.91
N THR A 281 -5.76 2.57 36.22
CA THR A 281 -4.64 2.20 35.32
C THR A 281 -4.70 0.75 34.85
N ALA A 282 -5.50 -0.09 35.52
CA ALA A 282 -5.67 -1.49 35.17
C ALA A 282 -6.37 -1.69 33.83
N GLU A 283 -7.23 -0.76 33.40
CA GLU A 283 -7.99 -0.88 32.15
C GLU A 283 -7.13 -0.57 30.92
N ALA A 284 -6.25 0.44 30.98
CA ALA A 284 -5.27 0.69 29.93
C ALA A 284 -4.27 -0.46 29.80
N GLN A 285 -3.83 -1.01 30.94
CA GLN A 285 -2.95 -2.18 30.94
C GLN A 285 -3.66 -3.43 30.39
N LYS A 286 -4.94 -3.67 30.72
CA LYS A 286 -5.74 -4.77 30.14
C LYS A 286 -5.80 -4.72 28.62
N LEU A 287 -5.91 -3.51 28.06
CA LEU A 287 -5.91 -3.32 26.61
C LEU A 287 -4.56 -3.71 25.99
N VAL A 288 -3.47 -3.30 26.62
CA VAL A 288 -2.11 -3.68 26.19
C VAL A 288 -1.87 -5.17 26.34
N ASP A 289 -2.30 -5.78 27.46
CA ASP A 289 -2.20 -7.22 27.70
C ASP A 289 -2.97 -8.01 26.63
N TYR A 290 -4.18 -7.57 26.26
CA TYR A 290 -4.96 -8.19 25.19
C TYR A 290 -4.21 -8.15 23.84
N VAL A 291 -3.65 -6.99 23.49
CA VAL A 291 -2.89 -6.81 22.25
C VAL A 291 -1.63 -7.68 22.24
N HIS A 292 -0.97 -7.86 23.39
CA HIS A 292 0.16 -8.78 23.53
C HIS A 292 -0.26 -10.22 23.23
N GLU A 293 -1.36 -10.70 23.80
CA GLU A 293 -1.86 -12.05 23.55
C GLU A 293 -2.21 -12.26 22.07
N GLU A 294 -2.90 -11.30 21.45
CA GLU A 294 -3.21 -11.34 20.02
C GLU A 294 -1.93 -11.43 19.17
N PHE A 295 -0.95 -10.57 19.44
CA PHE A 295 0.36 -10.60 18.76
C PHE A 295 1.11 -11.93 18.98
N TYR A 296 1.15 -12.44 20.21
CA TYR A 296 1.84 -13.69 20.55
C TYR A 296 1.20 -14.88 19.85
N HIS A 297 -0.13 -14.91 19.78
CA HIS A 297 -0.87 -15.90 19.02
C HIS A 297 -0.50 -15.85 17.53
N TRP A 298 -0.50 -14.66 16.92
CA TRP A 298 -0.12 -14.52 15.52
C TRP A 298 1.30 -15.02 15.24
N CYS A 299 2.26 -14.65 16.10
CA CYS A 299 3.65 -15.09 15.98
C CYS A 299 3.79 -16.61 16.10
N PHE A 300 3.05 -17.22 17.04
CA PHE A 300 3.06 -18.66 17.24
C PHE A 300 2.55 -19.40 16.00
N VAL A 301 1.39 -19.01 15.47
CA VAL A 301 0.79 -19.65 14.29
C VAL A 301 1.63 -19.41 13.05
N PHE A 302 2.14 -18.19 12.85
CA PHE A 302 3.05 -17.88 11.74
C PHE A 302 4.25 -18.81 11.74
N ARG A 303 4.92 -18.97 12.90
CA ARG A 303 6.09 -19.83 13.01
C ARG A 303 5.76 -21.29 12.69
N LYS A 304 4.65 -21.82 13.21
CA LYS A 304 4.15 -23.17 12.89
C LYS A 304 3.98 -23.34 11.38
N MET A 305 3.27 -22.42 10.74
CA MET A 305 2.99 -22.43 9.31
C MET A 305 4.25 -22.33 8.44
N VAL A 306 5.26 -21.58 8.89
CA VAL A 306 6.58 -21.53 8.23
C VAL A 306 7.30 -22.87 8.32
N PHE A 307 7.30 -23.54 9.48
CA PHE A 307 7.90 -24.87 9.62
C PHE A 307 7.20 -25.92 8.76
N ASP A 308 5.88 -25.82 8.61
CA ASP A 308 5.06 -26.65 7.72
C ASP A 308 5.24 -26.27 6.22
N ARG A 309 6.08 -25.26 5.92
CA ARG A 309 6.36 -24.73 4.57
C ARG A 309 5.11 -24.19 3.87
N LYS A 310 4.13 -23.73 4.63
CA LYS A 310 2.84 -23.22 4.14
C LYS A 310 2.85 -21.70 3.90
N VAL A 311 3.90 -20.99 4.27
CA VAL A 311 4.00 -19.53 4.10
C VAL A 311 5.27 -19.15 3.36
N LYS A 312 5.14 -18.24 2.39
CA LYS A 312 6.22 -17.54 1.71
C LYS A 312 5.92 -16.05 1.66
N VAL A 313 6.94 -15.23 1.88
CA VAL A 313 6.86 -13.77 1.79
C VAL A 313 8.01 -13.30 0.90
N ARG A 314 7.67 -12.65 -0.21
CA ARG A 314 8.57 -12.13 -1.23
C ARG A 314 8.57 -10.63 -1.13
N PHE A 315 9.73 -10.03 -0.92
CA PHE A 315 9.84 -8.59 -0.76
C PHE A 315 10.40 -7.92 -2.00
N PHE A 316 9.76 -6.82 -2.37
CA PHE A 316 10.22 -5.89 -3.38
C PHE A 316 10.21 -4.47 -2.81
N GLN A 317 11.33 -3.75 -2.97
CA GLN A 317 11.43 -2.34 -2.62
C GLN A 317 11.36 -1.48 -3.88
N GLY A 318 10.39 -0.58 -4.00
CA GLY A 318 10.29 0.36 -5.11
C GLY A 318 8.87 0.86 -5.41
N ASP A 319 8.72 1.55 -6.54
CA ASP A 319 7.43 2.05 -7.02
C ASP A 319 6.50 0.90 -7.42
N CYS A 320 5.32 0.84 -6.81
CA CYS A 320 4.38 -0.26 -6.99
C CYS A 320 3.81 -0.34 -8.41
N LEU A 321 3.63 0.79 -9.10
CA LEU A 321 3.12 0.80 -10.49
C LEU A 321 4.18 0.17 -11.41
N SER A 322 5.43 0.62 -11.28
CA SER A 322 6.57 0.08 -12.02
C SER A 322 6.78 -1.40 -11.75
N PHE A 323 6.62 -1.83 -10.49
CA PHE A 323 6.65 -3.24 -10.12
C PHE A 323 5.56 -4.06 -10.80
N CYS A 324 4.31 -3.59 -10.76
CA CYS A 324 3.21 -4.26 -11.42
C CYS A 324 3.42 -4.39 -12.93
N HIS A 325 3.89 -3.34 -13.61
CA HIS A 325 4.20 -3.41 -15.03
C HIS A 325 5.38 -4.35 -15.33
N ALA A 326 6.39 -4.43 -14.46
CA ALA A 326 7.46 -5.41 -14.61
C ALA A 326 6.96 -6.86 -14.47
N LEU A 327 6.04 -7.13 -13.53
CA LEU A 327 5.39 -8.43 -13.41
C LEU A 327 4.56 -8.77 -14.65
N GLN A 328 3.80 -7.81 -15.19
CA GLN A 328 3.05 -7.98 -16.43
C GLN A 328 3.97 -8.27 -17.61
N HIS A 329 5.06 -7.50 -17.76
CA HIS A 329 6.04 -7.70 -18.82
C HIS A 329 6.61 -9.12 -18.76
N LEU A 330 7.14 -9.52 -17.60
CA LEU A 330 7.70 -10.86 -17.39
C LEU A 330 6.67 -11.96 -17.67
N ARG A 331 5.40 -11.74 -17.35
CA ARG A 331 4.33 -12.71 -17.65
C ARG A 331 4.08 -12.89 -19.14
N VAL A 332 4.16 -11.81 -19.92
CA VAL A 332 3.87 -11.81 -21.36
C VAL A 332 5.09 -12.25 -22.18
N THR A 333 6.28 -11.75 -21.85
CA THR A 333 7.50 -12.01 -22.62
C THR A 333 8.27 -13.23 -22.12
N GLY A 334 8.09 -13.62 -20.86
CA GLY A 334 8.94 -14.62 -20.19
C GLY A 334 10.36 -14.12 -19.92
N GLU A 335 10.66 -12.86 -20.24
CA GLU A 335 11.98 -12.27 -20.09
C GLU A 335 12.14 -11.59 -18.73
N THR A 336 13.21 -11.94 -18.02
CA THR A 336 13.59 -11.27 -16.78
C THR A 336 14.37 -9.97 -17.03
N SER A 337 14.63 -9.61 -18.30
CA SER A 337 15.21 -8.32 -18.69
C SER A 337 14.37 -7.17 -18.14
N SER A 338 15.00 -6.02 -17.90
CA SER A 338 14.24 -4.82 -17.53
C SER A 338 13.21 -4.50 -18.62
N ALA A 339 11.97 -4.20 -18.22
CA ALA A 339 10.94 -3.61 -19.08
C ALA A 339 11.27 -2.14 -19.47
N ASN A 340 12.53 -1.73 -19.36
CA ASN A 340 13.02 -0.34 -19.43
C ASN A 340 12.30 0.60 -18.45
N LEU A 341 11.87 0.05 -17.32
CA LEU A 341 11.29 0.79 -16.20
C LEU A 341 12.34 1.04 -15.14
N TYR A 342 12.25 2.20 -14.50
CA TYR A 342 13.05 2.52 -13.32
C TYR A 342 12.38 1.96 -12.06
N ARG A 343 13.19 1.64 -11.05
CA ARG A 343 12.72 1.11 -9.76
C ARG A 343 11.84 2.10 -9.02
N ASP A 344 12.22 3.37 -9.05
CA ASP A 344 11.51 4.47 -8.41
C ASP A 344 11.70 5.76 -9.21
N ARG A 345 11.17 6.88 -8.69
CA ARG A 345 11.21 8.19 -9.35
C ARG A 345 12.47 9.01 -9.04
N LEU A 346 13.21 8.64 -8.01
CA LEU A 346 14.34 9.41 -7.48
C LEU A 346 15.68 8.92 -8.02
N HIS A 347 15.73 7.65 -8.44
CA HIS A 347 16.93 6.98 -8.89
C HIS A 347 16.79 6.49 -10.34
N PHE A 348 17.92 6.42 -11.04
CA PHE A 348 18.00 5.88 -12.41
C PHE A 348 18.24 4.36 -12.45
N ASP A 349 18.02 3.68 -11.33
CA ASP A 349 18.18 2.24 -11.24
C ASP A 349 17.11 1.52 -12.05
N LYS A 350 17.55 0.67 -12.98
CA LYS A 350 16.64 -0.16 -13.77
C LYS A 350 15.99 -1.22 -12.88
N LEU A 351 14.68 -1.39 -13.04
CA LEU A 351 13.93 -2.47 -12.43
C LEU A 351 14.16 -3.76 -13.21
N VAL A 352 14.74 -4.77 -12.54
CA VAL A 352 15.00 -6.11 -13.07
C VAL A 352 14.56 -7.11 -12.01
N LEU A 353 13.67 -8.05 -12.36
CA LEU A 353 13.23 -9.13 -11.46
C LEU A 353 14.21 -10.31 -11.57
N ASP A 354 15.40 -10.14 -11.00
CA ASP A 354 16.50 -11.13 -11.03
C ASP A 354 16.49 -12.10 -9.84
N GLY A 355 15.44 -12.05 -9.00
CA GLY A 355 15.21 -13.05 -7.97
C GLY A 355 15.11 -14.45 -8.57
N ARG A 356 15.79 -15.43 -7.97
CA ARG A 356 15.92 -16.80 -8.49
C ARG A 356 14.58 -17.46 -8.85
N ASP A 357 13.53 -17.12 -8.11
CA ASP A 357 12.19 -17.69 -8.26
C ASP A 357 11.43 -17.17 -9.49
N TYR A 358 11.92 -16.10 -10.14
CA TYR A 358 11.43 -15.57 -11.41
C TYR A 358 12.14 -16.16 -12.63
N GLY A 359 13.28 -16.83 -12.44
CA GLY A 359 14.08 -17.36 -13.54
C GLY A 359 13.51 -18.64 -14.18
N PRO A 360 13.92 -18.98 -15.42
CA PRO A 360 13.45 -20.17 -16.14
C PRO A 360 13.88 -21.49 -15.49
N LYS A 361 14.87 -21.45 -14.58
CA LYS A 361 15.49 -22.64 -13.95
C LYS A 361 14.72 -23.19 -12.75
N VAL A 362 13.54 -22.65 -12.42
CA VAL A 362 12.74 -23.11 -11.29
C VAL A 362 12.01 -24.41 -11.64
N LYS A 363 12.47 -25.53 -11.05
CA LYS A 363 11.98 -26.89 -11.35
C LYS A 363 10.62 -27.21 -10.74
N ARG A 364 10.32 -26.71 -9.54
CA ARG A 364 9.07 -26.98 -8.83
C ARG A 364 8.11 -25.81 -9.00
N ALA A 365 6.89 -26.07 -9.46
CA ALA A 365 5.86 -25.04 -9.61
C ALA A 365 5.63 -24.26 -8.31
N ARG A 366 5.61 -24.96 -7.16
CA ARG A 366 5.46 -24.34 -5.83
C ARG A 366 6.58 -23.37 -5.45
N ASP A 367 7.75 -23.46 -6.07
CA ASP A 367 8.88 -22.56 -5.80
C ASP A 367 8.93 -21.34 -6.73
N ARG A 368 8.16 -21.36 -7.83
CA ARG A 368 8.10 -20.27 -8.79
C ARG A 368 7.36 -19.08 -8.19
N ALA A 369 7.87 -17.88 -8.43
CA ALA A 369 7.19 -16.67 -8.02
C ALA A 369 5.88 -16.48 -8.82
N PRO A 370 4.77 -16.09 -8.16
CA PRO A 370 3.52 -15.81 -8.85
C PRO A 370 3.66 -14.56 -9.74
N LEU A 371 3.04 -14.62 -10.92
CA LEU A 371 2.89 -13.50 -11.86
C LEU A 371 1.41 -13.13 -12.08
N SER A 372 0.51 -13.89 -11.47
CA SER A 372 -0.91 -13.61 -11.33
C SER A 372 -1.32 -13.96 -9.91
N PHE A 373 -2.30 -13.22 -9.38
CA PHE A 373 -2.67 -13.23 -7.97
C PHE A 373 -4.19 -13.36 -7.83
N ASN A 374 -4.65 -14.14 -6.86
CA ASN A 374 -6.07 -14.20 -6.53
C ASN A 374 -6.48 -13.14 -5.50
N VAL A 375 -5.53 -12.56 -4.77
CA VAL A 375 -5.76 -11.38 -3.92
C VAL A 375 -4.77 -10.29 -4.27
N ILE A 376 -5.27 -9.11 -4.60
CA ILE A 376 -4.45 -7.89 -4.71
C ILE A 376 -4.97 -6.89 -3.67
N ASP A 377 -4.15 -6.54 -2.70
CA ASP A 377 -4.45 -5.47 -1.75
C ASP A 377 -3.60 -4.24 -2.10
N THR A 378 -4.23 -3.09 -2.31
CA THR A 378 -3.52 -1.85 -2.62
C THR A 378 -3.31 -0.95 -1.40
N SER A 379 -3.58 -1.44 -0.19
CA SER A 379 -3.57 -0.62 1.02
C SER A 379 -4.36 0.68 0.78
N ASN A 380 -3.88 1.79 1.32
CA ASN A 380 -4.38 3.13 1.08
C ASN A 380 -3.71 3.88 -0.08
N LEU A 381 -3.05 3.18 -1.01
CA LEU A 381 -2.31 3.83 -2.09
C LEU A 381 -3.18 4.64 -3.05
N VAL A 382 -4.50 4.40 -3.10
CA VAL A 382 -5.42 5.23 -3.89
C VAL A 382 -5.45 6.69 -3.43
N ASP A 383 -5.17 6.95 -2.15
CA ASP A 383 -5.06 8.32 -1.59
C ASP A 383 -3.85 9.07 -2.15
N HIS A 384 -2.87 8.36 -2.70
CA HIS A 384 -1.59 8.91 -3.17
C HIS A 384 -1.36 8.78 -4.67
N LEU A 385 -1.90 7.73 -5.27
CA LEU A 385 -1.70 7.37 -6.67
C LEU A 385 -2.99 7.46 -7.49
N GLY A 386 -4.16 7.51 -6.86
CA GLY A 386 -5.44 7.46 -7.56
C GLY A 386 -5.81 6.06 -8.07
N HIS A 387 -7.10 5.85 -8.29
CA HIS A 387 -7.69 4.56 -8.64
C HIS A 387 -7.26 4.09 -10.04
N ILE A 388 -7.33 4.97 -11.04
CA ILE A 388 -7.04 4.61 -12.44
C ILE A 388 -5.60 4.15 -12.62
N ASN A 389 -4.62 4.83 -12.02
CA ASN A 389 -3.22 4.40 -12.04
C ASN A 389 -3.04 2.98 -11.50
N LEU A 390 -3.64 2.70 -10.33
CA LEU A 390 -3.55 1.38 -9.70
C LEU A 390 -4.26 0.31 -10.53
N PHE A 391 -5.42 0.61 -11.12
CA PHE A 391 -6.14 -0.35 -11.95
C PHE A 391 -5.39 -0.69 -13.22
N VAL A 392 -4.87 0.30 -13.94
CA VAL A 392 -4.09 0.08 -15.15
C VAL A 392 -2.84 -0.77 -14.86
N ALA A 393 -2.20 -0.56 -13.72
CA ALA A 393 -1.02 -1.33 -13.33
C ALA A 393 -1.36 -2.72 -12.76
N ALA A 394 -2.39 -2.86 -11.92
CA ALA A 394 -2.60 -4.08 -11.13
C ALA A 394 -3.75 -4.97 -11.63
N ALA A 395 -4.77 -4.44 -12.31
CA ALA A 395 -5.96 -5.22 -12.67
C ALA A 395 -5.63 -6.39 -13.62
N ALA A 396 -4.60 -6.24 -14.46
CA ALA A 396 -4.15 -7.30 -15.35
C ALA A 396 -3.48 -8.46 -14.58
N LEU A 397 -2.95 -8.23 -13.38
CA LEU A 397 -2.30 -9.25 -12.55
C LEU A 397 -3.31 -10.10 -11.75
N LEU A 398 -4.59 -9.71 -11.73
CA LEU A 398 -5.64 -10.47 -11.06
C LEU A 398 -5.96 -11.76 -11.86
N GLU A 399 -5.97 -12.90 -11.18
CA GLU A 399 -6.36 -14.19 -11.76
C GLU A 399 -7.81 -14.18 -12.24
N ASP A 400 -8.07 -14.94 -13.31
CA ASP A 400 -9.40 -15.07 -13.91
C ASP A 400 -10.24 -16.14 -13.19
N THR A 401 -10.57 -15.88 -11.92
CA THR A 401 -11.41 -16.78 -11.11
C THR A 401 -12.53 -16.02 -10.43
N LEU A 402 -13.62 -16.70 -10.09
CA LEU A 402 -14.74 -16.13 -9.33
C LEU A 402 -14.33 -15.63 -7.95
N THR A 403 -13.31 -16.27 -7.36
CA THR A 403 -12.82 -16.02 -6.01
C THR A 403 -11.83 -14.86 -5.98
N SER A 404 -11.18 -14.55 -7.11
CA SER A 404 -10.17 -13.50 -7.19
C SER A 404 -10.75 -12.11 -6.97
N ALA A 405 -10.05 -11.30 -6.17
CA ALA A 405 -10.46 -9.93 -5.86
C ALA A 405 -9.26 -8.98 -5.69
N MET A 406 -9.45 -7.75 -6.14
CA MET A 406 -8.59 -6.61 -5.85
C MET A 406 -9.29 -5.71 -4.82
N TYR A 407 -8.55 -5.17 -3.86
CA TYR A 407 -9.09 -4.31 -2.80
C TYR A 407 -8.41 -2.95 -2.84
N THR A 408 -9.22 -1.90 -2.78
CA THR A 408 -8.76 -0.51 -2.61
C THR A 408 -9.32 0.06 -1.32
N GLU A 409 -8.53 0.85 -0.59
CA GLU A 409 -8.98 1.52 0.63
C GLU A 409 -8.66 3.02 0.55
N CYS A 410 -9.67 3.88 0.67
CA CYS A 410 -9.51 5.32 0.78
C CYS A 410 -9.62 5.68 2.27
N ILE A 411 -8.60 6.31 2.84
CA ILE A 411 -8.62 6.78 4.24
C ILE A 411 -8.75 8.31 4.29
N THR A 412 -8.42 8.99 3.20
CA THR A 412 -8.59 10.43 3.05
C THR A 412 -9.59 10.75 1.95
N GLN A 413 -10.87 10.89 2.29
CA GLN A 413 -11.85 11.42 1.35
C GLN A 413 -11.67 12.95 1.28
N HIS A 414 -11.64 13.49 0.06
CA HIS A 414 -11.41 14.91 -0.22
C HIS A 414 -12.71 15.66 -0.53
N GLU A 415 -13.77 14.91 -0.81
CA GLU A 415 -15.09 15.35 -1.22
C GLU A 415 -16.00 15.53 -0.01
N LYS A 416 -17.06 16.34 -0.15
CA LYS A 416 -17.96 16.65 0.97
C LYS A 416 -18.99 15.56 1.25
N THR A 417 -19.31 14.77 0.23
CA THR A 417 -20.31 13.70 0.30
C THR A 417 -19.79 12.43 -0.37
N MET A 418 -20.36 11.28 0.01
CA MET A 418 -20.09 10.00 -0.65
C MET A 418 -20.49 10.04 -2.13
N GLU A 419 -21.59 10.71 -2.46
CA GLU A 419 -22.03 10.88 -3.86
C GLU A 419 -21.00 11.64 -4.69
N GLU A 420 -20.42 12.72 -4.13
CA GLU A 420 -19.38 13.49 -4.79
C GLU A 420 -18.09 12.69 -4.93
N PHE A 421 -17.71 11.92 -3.89
CA PHE A 421 -16.59 10.98 -3.96
C PHE A 421 -16.78 9.98 -5.10
N MET A 422 -17.92 9.29 -5.14
CA MET A 422 -18.20 8.27 -6.17
C MET A 422 -18.21 8.86 -7.58
N ARG A 423 -18.65 10.12 -7.76
CA ARG A 423 -18.63 10.80 -9.05
C ARG A 423 -17.21 11.15 -9.53
N ASN A 424 -16.30 11.43 -8.61
CA ASN A 424 -14.96 11.94 -8.97
C ASN A 424 -13.87 10.85 -8.95
N VAL A 425 -14.08 9.79 -8.18
CA VAL A 425 -13.04 8.80 -7.83
C VAL A 425 -12.45 8.06 -9.03
N LEU A 426 -13.24 7.85 -10.09
CA LEU A 426 -12.79 7.22 -11.36
C LEU A 426 -12.67 8.21 -12.52
N CYS A 427 -12.69 9.51 -12.24
CA CYS A 427 -12.64 10.56 -13.26
C CYS A 427 -13.75 10.45 -14.33
N GLY A 428 -14.96 10.03 -13.95
CA GLY A 428 -16.09 9.83 -14.86
C GLY A 428 -17.24 9.13 -14.14
N ASP A 429 -18.29 8.77 -14.88
CA ASP A 429 -19.37 7.97 -14.30
C ASP A 429 -18.84 6.66 -13.71
N PHE A 430 -19.09 6.43 -12.43
CA PHE A 430 -18.44 5.37 -11.65
C PHE A 430 -18.68 3.98 -12.25
N ALA A 431 -19.93 3.66 -12.58
CA ALA A 431 -20.29 2.37 -13.14
C ALA A 431 -19.69 2.18 -14.54
N THR A 432 -19.77 3.21 -15.39
CA THR A 432 -19.22 3.19 -16.74
C THR A 432 -17.71 2.99 -16.74
N VAL A 433 -16.97 3.78 -15.95
CA VAL A 433 -15.50 3.66 -15.91
C VAL A 433 -15.08 2.33 -15.29
N ALA A 434 -15.76 1.86 -14.25
CA ALA A 434 -15.50 0.53 -13.68
C ALA A 434 -15.66 -0.58 -14.73
N GLN A 435 -16.70 -0.50 -15.56
CA GLN A 435 -16.94 -1.43 -16.67
C GLN A 435 -15.87 -1.33 -17.77
N LEU A 436 -15.42 -0.13 -18.13
CA LEU A 436 -14.29 0.08 -19.05
C LEU A 436 -12.99 -0.51 -18.49
N VAL A 437 -12.81 -0.41 -17.17
CA VAL A 437 -11.73 -1.06 -16.40
C VAL A 437 -12.00 -2.56 -16.20
N GLY A 438 -13.12 -3.10 -16.65
CA GLY A 438 -13.44 -4.52 -16.53
C GLY A 438 -13.39 -5.04 -15.09
N LEU A 439 -13.74 -4.18 -14.13
CA LEU A 439 -13.85 -4.51 -12.73
C LEU A 439 -15.24 -4.13 -12.23
N VAL A 440 -15.83 -5.01 -11.44
CA VAL A 440 -17.13 -4.84 -10.80
C VAL A 440 -16.90 -4.46 -9.34
N PRO A 441 -17.24 -3.23 -8.92
CA PRO A 441 -17.23 -2.82 -7.52
C PRO A 441 -18.38 -3.50 -6.78
N VAL A 442 -18.06 -4.48 -5.95
CA VAL A 442 -19.05 -5.36 -5.29
C VAL A 442 -19.98 -4.54 -4.41
N GLU A 443 -19.45 -3.72 -3.51
CA GLU A 443 -20.20 -2.95 -2.52
C GLU A 443 -21.15 -1.94 -3.17
N TYR A 444 -20.77 -1.40 -4.34
CA TYR A 444 -21.60 -0.48 -5.11
C TYR A 444 -22.86 -1.17 -5.66
N TYR A 445 -22.70 -2.37 -6.25
CA TYR A 445 -23.83 -3.09 -6.85
C TYR A 445 -24.69 -3.84 -5.84
N THR A 446 -24.10 -4.33 -4.75
CA THR A 446 -24.85 -5.04 -3.71
C THR A 446 -25.46 -4.10 -2.68
N ASN A 447 -25.04 -2.84 -2.64
CA ASN A 447 -25.37 -1.88 -1.59
C ASN A 447 -25.08 -2.43 -0.17
N THR A 448 -24.02 -3.25 -0.06
CA THR A 448 -23.56 -3.83 1.21
C THR A 448 -22.12 -3.43 1.45
N SER A 449 -21.78 -3.08 2.69
CA SER A 449 -20.39 -2.92 3.13
C SER A 449 -20.12 -3.84 4.32
N TYR A 450 -18.96 -4.50 4.32
CA TYR A 450 -18.45 -5.21 5.51
C TYR A 450 -17.58 -4.31 6.39
N CYS A 451 -17.25 -3.11 5.93
CA CYS A 451 -16.50 -2.12 6.70
C CYS A 451 -17.45 -1.28 7.55
N ASN A 452 -17.10 -1.09 8.82
CA ASN A 452 -17.93 -0.36 9.76
C ASN A 452 -17.89 1.16 9.49
N ALA A 453 -19.02 1.76 9.11
CA ALA A 453 -19.18 3.20 8.91
C ALA A 453 -19.43 3.97 10.22
N ILE A 454 -18.93 3.46 11.35
CA ILE A 454 -19.20 4.05 12.68
C ILE A 454 -18.59 5.44 12.83
N GLU A 455 -17.50 5.71 12.11
CA GLU A 455 -16.90 7.03 12.02
C GLU A 455 -17.89 8.05 11.45
N ASP A 456 -18.61 7.71 10.37
CA ASP A 456 -19.65 8.56 9.79
C ASP A 456 -20.79 8.82 10.76
N THR A 457 -21.23 7.78 11.45
CA THR A 457 -22.36 7.89 12.37
C THR A 457 -21.99 8.76 13.56
N LEU A 458 -20.79 8.57 14.12
CA LEU A 458 -20.33 9.34 15.28
C LEU A 458 -19.94 10.78 14.92
N MET A 459 -19.38 11.04 13.74
CA MET A 459 -19.16 12.42 13.25
C MET A 459 -20.47 13.17 13.07
N LYS A 460 -21.50 12.52 12.50
CA LYS A 460 -22.85 13.10 12.40
C LYS A 460 -23.45 13.41 13.78
N LEU A 461 -23.14 12.60 14.79
CA LEU A 461 -23.59 12.79 16.17
C LEU A 461 -22.79 13.83 16.96
N ALA A 462 -21.53 14.11 16.59
CA ALA A 462 -20.64 15.04 17.31
C ALA A 462 -20.93 16.54 17.07
N GLY A 463 -21.90 16.88 16.22
CA GLY A 463 -22.48 18.24 16.10
C GLY A 463 -21.78 19.21 15.14
N LYS A 464 -22.58 20.15 14.59
CA LYS A 464 -22.22 21.18 13.59
C LYS A 464 -21.35 22.35 14.11
N ASP A 465 -21.02 22.38 15.40
CA ASP A 465 -20.29 23.50 16.04
C ASP A 465 -18.76 23.38 15.94
N SER A 466 -18.25 22.39 15.22
CA SER A 466 -16.82 22.23 14.95
C SER A 466 -16.41 23.09 13.73
N LYS A 467 -15.33 23.87 13.87
CA LYS A 467 -14.81 24.75 12.81
C LYS A 467 -14.59 23.99 11.48
N PRO A 468 -14.89 24.60 10.32
CA PRO A 468 -14.84 23.93 9.01
C PRO A 468 -13.43 23.50 8.55
N GLU A 469 -12.36 24.01 9.15
CA GLU A 469 -10.98 23.54 8.88
C GLU A 469 -10.68 22.18 9.54
N LEU A 470 -11.54 21.73 10.45
CA LEU A 470 -11.41 20.49 11.24
C LEU A 470 -12.32 19.34 10.75
N SER A 471 -13.01 19.49 9.61
CA SER A 471 -13.93 18.49 9.03
C SER A 471 -13.27 17.48 8.08
N SER A 472 -11.93 17.40 8.07
CA SER A 472 -11.15 16.64 7.08
C SER A 472 -10.88 15.18 7.44
N THR A 473 -11.36 14.69 8.58
CA THR A 473 -11.35 13.25 8.89
C THR A 473 -12.66 12.67 8.39
N GLN A 474 -12.60 11.73 7.47
CA GLN A 474 -13.74 11.20 6.71
C GLN A 474 -13.69 9.66 6.75
N PRO A 475 -14.82 8.95 6.57
CA PRO A 475 -14.90 7.50 6.76
C PRO A 475 -13.94 6.76 5.82
N ALA A 476 -13.26 5.74 6.30
CA ALA A 476 -12.54 4.87 5.39
C ALA A 476 -13.51 4.11 4.49
N VAL A 477 -13.25 4.14 3.19
CA VAL A 477 -14.02 3.42 2.18
C VAL A 477 -13.13 2.34 1.60
N ARG A 478 -13.51 1.07 1.83
CA ARG A 478 -12.84 -0.07 1.22
C ARG A 478 -13.77 -0.72 0.21
N ILE A 479 -13.29 -0.86 -1.03
CA ILE A 479 -14.05 -1.41 -2.16
C ILE A 479 -13.37 -2.69 -2.64
N THR A 480 -14.18 -3.71 -2.87
CA THR A 480 -13.81 -4.98 -3.47
C THR A 480 -14.11 -4.94 -4.96
N TRP A 481 -13.10 -5.18 -5.77
CA TRP A 481 -13.16 -5.16 -7.23
C TRP A 481 -12.95 -6.58 -7.75
N ARG A 482 -13.93 -7.09 -8.51
CA ARG A 482 -13.87 -8.43 -9.10
C ARG A 482 -13.96 -8.35 -10.63
N GLN A 483 -13.40 -9.32 -11.34
CA GLN A 483 -13.61 -9.42 -12.78
C GLN A 483 -15.02 -9.99 -13.06
N PRO A 484 -15.79 -9.41 -14.00
CA PRO A 484 -17.04 -10.01 -14.44
C PRO A 484 -16.72 -11.28 -15.23
N GLN A 485 -17.24 -12.42 -14.81
CA GLN A 485 -17.09 -13.65 -15.59
C GLN A 485 -18.17 -13.75 -16.66
N THR A 486 -17.76 -13.78 -17.92
CA THR A 486 -18.60 -14.29 -19.00
C THR A 486 -18.51 -15.81 -18.97
N MET A 487 -19.63 -16.50 -18.77
CA MET A 487 -19.72 -17.98 -18.79
C MET A 487 -19.40 -18.61 -20.17
N ALA A 488 -18.79 -17.86 -21.10
CA ALA A 488 -18.56 -18.30 -22.46
C ALA A 488 -17.31 -17.65 -23.09
N VAL A 489 -16.41 -18.54 -23.51
CA VAL A 489 -15.34 -18.43 -24.53
C VAL A 489 -14.00 -17.72 -24.15
N PRO A 490 -12.82 -18.32 -24.46
CA PRO A 490 -11.49 -17.80 -24.08
C PRO A 490 -10.94 -16.67 -24.97
N HIS A 491 -11.75 -16.06 -25.85
CA HIS A 491 -11.23 -15.19 -26.91
C HIS A 491 -11.84 -13.79 -26.86
N LYS A 492 -10.97 -12.83 -26.50
CA LYS A 492 -11.21 -11.40 -26.27
C LYS A 492 -12.27 -11.13 -25.21
N ARG A 493 -11.83 -10.59 -24.07
CA ARG A 493 -12.68 -10.08 -22.98
C ARG A 493 -13.38 -8.80 -23.43
N VAL A 494 -14.18 -8.86 -24.50
CA VAL A 494 -15.08 -7.76 -24.87
C VAL A 494 -16.20 -7.75 -23.83
N ILE A 495 -16.18 -6.72 -23.00
CA ILE A 495 -17.12 -6.54 -21.89
C ILE A 495 -18.40 -5.87 -22.41
N THR A 496 -18.24 -4.95 -23.35
CA THR A 496 -19.32 -4.09 -23.87
C THR A 496 -19.03 -3.64 -25.30
N ALA A 497 -20.08 -3.48 -26.10
CA ALA A 497 -20.00 -2.84 -27.41
C ALA A 497 -20.48 -1.38 -27.32
N PHE A 498 -19.79 -0.47 -27.99
CA PHE A 498 -20.13 0.95 -28.07
C PHE A 498 -20.14 1.40 -29.53
N LYS A 499 -20.96 2.41 -29.84
CA LYS A 499 -20.77 3.17 -31.08
C LYS A 499 -19.54 4.05 -30.96
N ASP A 500 -18.79 4.20 -32.05
CA ASP A 500 -17.52 4.94 -32.07
C ASP A 500 -17.64 6.35 -31.45
N HIS A 501 -18.66 7.11 -31.85
CA HIS A 501 -18.90 8.47 -31.36
C HIS A 501 -19.28 8.52 -29.87
N GLU A 502 -20.07 7.56 -29.39
CA GLU A 502 -20.50 7.51 -27.99
C GLU A 502 -19.32 7.19 -27.07
N LEU A 503 -18.47 6.23 -27.45
CA LEU A 503 -17.26 5.92 -26.69
C LEU A 503 -16.28 7.10 -26.71
N ALA A 504 -16.12 7.78 -27.85
CA ALA A 504 -15.24 8.94 -27.94
C ALA A 504 -15.66 10.07 -26.98
N ILE A 505 -16.96 10.34 -26.83
CA ILE A 505 -17.47 11.32 -25.84
C ILE A 505 -17.14 10.88 -24.42
N ILE A 506 -17.42 9.62 -24.06
CA ILE A 506 -17.13 9.11 -22.72
C ILE A 506 -15.63 9.25 -22.40
N LEU A 507 -14.77 8.90 -23.36
CA LEU A 507 -13.32 9.00 -23.20
C LEU A 507 -12.82 10.45 -23.14
N SER A 508 -13.48 11.40 -23.83
CA SER A 508 -13.15 12.82 -23.72
C SER A 508 -13.57 13.41 -22.38
N ASP A 509 -14.75 13.03 -21.86
CA ASP A 509 -15.22 13.47 -20.55
C ASP A 509 -14.27 12.99 -19.45
N ILE A 510 -13.80 11.74 -19.55
CA ILE A 510 -12.78 11.20 -18.63
C ILE A 510 -11.48 12.00 -18.71
N TYR A 511 -11.04 12.35 -19.93
CA TYR A 511 -9.84 13.18 -20.13
C TYR A 511 -10.01 14.55 -19.45
N GLU A 512 -11.14 15.23 -19.66
CA GLU A 512 -11.42 16.53 -19.05
C GLU A 512 -11.39 16.46 -17.53
N ILE A 513 -12.06 15.48 -16.92
CA ILE A 513 -12.09 15.33 -15.46
C ILE A 513 -10.69 14.99 -14.92
N MET A 514 -9.96 14.10 -15.60
CA MET A 514 -8.62 13.68 -15.22
C MET A 514 -7.63 14.85 -15.17
N PHE A 515 -7.80 15.83 -16.06
CA PHE A 515 -6.91 17.00 -16.19
C PHE A 515 -7.58 18.33 -15.82
N GLN A 516 -8.76 18.32 -15.20
CA GLN A 516 -9.57 19.51 -14.87
C GLN A 516 -8.77 20.55 -14.06
N ARG A 517 -7.89 20.07 -13.18
CA ARG A 517 -7.07 20.90 -12.28
C ARG A 517 -5.90 21.59 -12.99
N GLU A 518 -5.61 21.23 -14.23
CA GLU A 518 -4.59 21.89 -15.04
C GLU A 518 -5.14 23.10 -15.82
N ASN A 519 -6.45 23.37 -15.71
CA ASN A 519 -7.10 24.53 -16.28
C ASN A 519 -6.79 25.78 -15.44
N VAL A 520 -6.13 26.76 -16.05
CA VAL A 520 -5.66 28.00 -15.41
C VAL A 520 -6.82 28.79 -14.78
N ILE A 521 -8.01 28.77 -15.37
CA ILE A 521 -9.20 29.47 -14.86
C ILE A 521 -9.68 28.82 -13.55
N HIS A 522 -9.60 27.49 -13.45
CA HIS A 522 -9.95 26.73 -12.25
C HIS A 522 -8.89 26.86 -11.14
N LEU A 523 -7.63 27.10 -11.49
CA LEU A 523 -6.57 27.39 -10.52
C LEU A 523 -6.75 28.76 -9.86
N VAL A 524 -7.20 29.77 -10.62
CA VAL A 524 -7.44 31.14 -10.11
C VAL A 524 -8.68 31.22 -9.21
N SER A 525 -9.71 30.38 -9.44
CA SER A 525 -10.93 30.38 -8.62
C SER A 525 -10.81 29.63 -7.29
N MET A 526 -9.72 28.88 -7.05
CA MET A 526 -9.55 27.99 -5.90
C MET A 526 -8.55 28.48 -4.84
N VAL A 527 -8.17 29.76 -4.83
CA VAL A 527 -7.20 30.35 -3.89
C VAL A 527 -7.76 30.41 -2.46
N ASN A 528 -7.72 29.27 -1.76
CA ASN A 528 -7.83 29.13 -0.31
C ASN A 528 -6.77 28.12 0.15
N GLU A 529 -6.11 28.34 1.30
CA GLU A 529 -4.94 27.57 1.76
C GLU A 529 -5.17 26.05 1.87
N VAL A 530 -6.41 25.61 2.10
CA VAL A 530 -6.79 24.18 2.17
C VAL A 530 -6.69 23.48 0.80
N ASN A 531 -6.92 24.21 -0.29
CA ASN A 531 -6.84 23.69 -1.65
C ASN A 531 -5.42 23.69 -2.22
N ALA A 532 -4.48 24.44 -1.62
CA ALA A 532 -3.11 24.54 -2.12
C ALA A 532 -2.34 23.20 -2.09
N ARG A 533 -2.64 22.32 -1.11
CA ARG A 533 -2.09 20.95 -1.10
C ARG A 533 -2.72 20.07 -2.18
N GLN A 534 -3.98 20.30 -2.55
CA GLN A 534 -4.70 19.50 -3.55
C GLN A 534 -4.43 19.95 -4.99
N THR A 535 -4.03 21.20 -5.21
CA THR A 535 -3.59 21.75 -6.50
C THR A 535 -2.12 21.50 -6.82
N SER A 536 -1.32 21.09 -5.83
CA SER A 536 0.13 20.88 -6.00
C SER A 536 0.49 19.52 -6.62
N PHE A 537 -0.46 18.58 -6.80
CA PHE A 537 -0.15 17.20 -7.18
C PHE A 537 -1.20 16.60 -8.13
N PRO A 538 -1.03 16.70 -9.46
CA PRO A 538 -1.85 15.93 -10.39
C PRO A 538 -1.52 14.44 -10.21
N MET A 539 -2.47 13.66 -9.69
CA MET A 539 -2.31 12.20 -9.52
C MET A 539 -2.18 11.48 -10.87
N ASN A 540 -2.86 11.98 -11.89
CA ASN A 540 -2.87 11.38 -13.22
C ASN A 540 -1.99 12.18 -14.19
N ASN A 541 -1.38 11.49 -15.14
CA ASN A 541 -0.65 12.11 -16.25
C ASN A 541 -1.08 11.51 -17.60
N ARG A 542 -0.48 12.00 -18.69
CA ARG A 542 -0.88 11.57 -20.05
C ARG A 542 -0.56 10.10 -20.29
N VAL A 543 0.53 9.60 -19.69
CA VAL A 543 0.88 8.18 -19.73
C VAL A 543 -0.21 7.34 -19.07
N THR A 544 -0.75 7.77 -17.92
CA THR A 544 -1.89 7.12 -17.25
C THR A 544 -3.10 7.05 -18.17
N TYR A 545 -3.49 8.19 -18.75
CA TYR A 545 -4.67 8.25 -19.63
C TYR A 545 -4.52 7.32 -20.83
N VAL A 546 -3.36 7.34 -21.49
CA VAL A 546 -3.12 6.45 -22.63
C VAL A 546 -3.02 4.98 -22.23
N ALA A 547 -2.43 4.67 -21.07
CA ALA A 547 -2.42 3.30 -20.56
C ALA A 547 -3.84 2.81 -20.21
N PHE A 548 -4.70 3.71 -19.71
CA PHE A 548 -6.14 3.45 -19.57
C PHE A 548 -6.79 3.20 -20.93
N LEU A 549 -6.55 4.03 -21.96
CA LEU A 549 -7.05 3.80 -23.32
C LEU A 549 -6.61 2.46 -23.90
N ARG A 550 -5.35 2.06 -23.67
CA ARG A 550 -4.84 0.75 -24.09
C ARG A 550 -5.64 -0.38 -23.44
N LEU A 551 -5.92 -0.25 -22.16
CA LEU A 551 -6.71 -1.20 -21.41
C LEU A 551 -8.18 -1.23 -21.87
N VAL A 552 -8.76 -0.08 -22.24
CA VAL A 552 -10.10 0.00 -22.86
C VAL A 552 -10.12 -0.67 -24.23
N LYS A 553 -9.13 -0.40 -25.08
CA LYS A 553 -8.99 -0.99 -26.43
C LYS A 553 -9.07 -2.51 -26.41
N ASP A 554 -8.47 -3.14 -25.40
CA ASP A 554 -8.43 -4.59 -25.27
C ASP A 554 -9.75 -5.19 -24.71
N ARG A 555 -10.71 -4.34 -24.30
CA ARG A 555 -11.91 -4.72 -23.52
C ARG A 555 -13.25 -4.27 -24.11
N VAL A 556 -13.27 -3.37 -25.07
CA VAL A 556 -14.50 -2.91 -25.72
C VAL A 556 -14.53 -3.31 -27.18
N ALA A 557 -15.74 -3.48 -27.71
CA ALA A 557 -15.95 -3.57 -29.15
C ALA A 557 -16.49 -2.24 -29.66
N THR A 558 -15.94 -1.79 -30.78
CA THR A 558 -16.42 -0.63 -31.55
C THR A 558 -16.54 -1.03 -33.02
N GLU A 559 -17.20 -0.20 -33.83
CA GLU A 559 -17.25 -0.42 -35.28
C GLU A 559 -15.87 -0.17 -35.89
N SER A 560 -15.22 0.91 -35.47
CA SER A 560 -13.83 1.20 -35.77
C SER A 560 -13.14 1.88 -34.57
N TRP A 561 -12.10 1.21 -34.04
CA TRP A 561 -11.28 1.80 -32.99
C TRP A 561 -10.57 3.06 -33.48
N ASP A 562 -10.08 3.05 -34.72
CA ASP A 562 -9.38 4.21 -35.29
C ASP A 562 -10.31 5.41 -35.47
N ASN A 563 -11.54 5.19 -35.94
CA ASN A 563 -12.55 6.25 -36.02
C ASN A 563 -12.90 6.81 -34.63
N THR A 564 -13.04 5.94 -33.62
CA THR A 564 -13.22 6.35 -32.21
C THR A 564 -12.10 7.30 -31.77
N MET A 565 -10.84 6.94 -32.06
CA MET A 565 -9.67 7.73 -31.67
C MET A 565 -9.58 9.06 -32.44
N GLU A 566 -9.93 9.08 -33.73
CA GLU A 566 -10.00 10.32 -34.52
C GLU A 566 -11.04 11.29 -33.96
N ILE A 567 -12.23 10.80 -33.59
CA ILE A 567 -13.28 11.62 -32.95
C ILE A 567 -12.79 12.13 -31.59
N LEU A 568 -12.21 11.25 -30.77
CA LEU A 568 -11.65 11.60 -29.46
C LEU A 568 -10.60 12.70 -29.56
N ILE A 569 -9.66 12.59 -30.50
CA ILE A 569 -8.61 13.59 -30.72
C ILE A 569 -9.23 14.93 -31.11
N ARG A 570 -10.26 14.94 -31.98
CA ARG A 570 -10.98 16.18 -32.34
C ARG A 570 -11.67 16.81 -31.13
N LEU A 571 -12.32 16.00 -30.30
CA LEU A 571 -12.97 16.47 -29.07
C LEU A 571 -11.95 17.11 -28.13
N ILE A 572 -10.86 16.39 -27.80
CA ILE A 572 -9.76 16.91 -26.95
C ILE A 572 -9.14 18.19 -27.53
N SER A 573 -8.95 18.24 -28.85
CA SER A 573 -8.38 19.42 -29.53
C SER A 573 -9.32 20.62 -29.47
N GLY A 574 -10.63 20.41 -29.50
CA GLY A 574 -11.65 21.46 -29.42
C GLY A 574 -11.73 22.15 -28.05
N ILE A 575 -11.19 21.51 -27.01
CA ILE A 575 -11.20 21.99 -25.62
C ILE A 575 -9.98 22.91 -25.31
N SER A 576 -8.97 22.91 -26.19
CA SER A 576 -7.60 23.36 -25.91
C SER A 576 -7.34 24.87 -26.10
N ASN A 577 -6.73 25.52 -25.09
CA ASN A 577 -6.02 26.81 -25.23
C ASN A 577 -4.54 26.58 -25.66
N LEU A 578 -3.72 27.64 -25.83
CA LEU A 578 -2.33 27.50 -26.32
C LEU A 578 -1.46 26.50 -25.51
N LEU A 579 -1.63 26.45 -24.18
CA LEU A 579 -0.92 25.48 -23.30
C LEU A 579 -1.40 24.03 -23.48
N ASP A 580 -2.63 23.83 -23.92
CA ASP A 580 -3.20 22.50 -24.14
C ASP A 580 -2.72 21.86 -25.46
N SER A 581 -2.19 22.67 -26.40
CA SER A 581 -1.56 22.17 -27.63
C SER A 581 -0.32 21.30 -27.36
N PHE A 582 0.54 21.67 -26.42
CA PHE A 582 1.71 20.87 -26.01
C PHE A 582 1.28 19.58 -25.29
N ARG A 583 0.19 19.64 -24.52
CA ARG A 583 -0.36 18.49 -23.77
C ARG A 583 -1.00 17.46 -24.70
N LEU A 584 -1.63 17.92 -25.78
CA LEU A 584 -2.15 17.05 -26.83
C LEU A 584 -1.01 16.31 -27.54
N GLN A 585 0.08 17.00 -27.92
CA GLN A 585 1.25 16.35 -28.55
C GLN A 585 1.85 15.24 -27.67
N GLU A 586 1.98 15.47 -26.37
CA GLU A 586 2.42 14.45 -25.41
C GLU A 586 1.47 13.24 -25.41
N THR A 587 0.15 13.49 -25.39
CA THR A 587 -0.87 12.42 -25.42
C THR A 587 -0.75 11.59 -26.70
N LEU A 588 -0.64 12.25 -27.86
CA LEU A 588 -0.50 11.59 -29.16
C LEU A 588 0.78 10.75 -29.26
N LEU A 589 1.90 11.25 -28.73
CA LEU A 589 3.15 10.51 -28.66
C LEU A 589 2.99 9.21 -27.85
N TYR A 590 2.40 9.30 -26.65
CA TYR A 590 2.19 8.10 -25.84
C TYR A 590 1.19 7.13 -26.48
N MET A 591 0.15 7.63 -27.18
CA MET A 591 -0.79 6.78 -27.93
C MET A 591 -0.07 5.91 -28.96
N ASP A 592 0.93 6.47 -29.64
CA ASP A 592 1.78 5.72 -30.57
C ASP A 592 2.67 4.71 -29.82
N ILE A 593 3.41 5.16 -28.79
CA ILE A 593 4.32 4.31 -28.00
C ILE A 593 3.58 3.10 -27.40
N PHE A 594 2.34 3.26 -26.94
CA PHE A 594 1.54 2.17 -26.35
C PHE A 594 0.69 1.42 -27.38
N GLY A 595 0.82 1.73 -28.68
CA GLY A 595 0.05 1.07 -29.74
C GLY A 595 -1.45 1.24 -29.59
N VAL A 596 -1.89 2.37 -29.02
CA VAL A 596 -3.29 2.76 -28.89
C VAL A 596 -3.79 3.28 -30.24
N HIS A 597 -3.10 4.26 -30.82
CA HIS A 597 -3.39 4.85 -32.12
C HIS A 597 -2.20 5.67 -32.63
N THR A 598 -1.95 5.65 -33.94
CA THR A 598 -0.86 6.40 -34.59
C THR A 598 -1.46 7.42 -35.55
N THR A 599 -1.23 8.70 -35.25
CA THR A 599 -1.67 9.82 -36.10
C THR A 599 -0.77 9.98 -37.32
N ASP A 600 -1.28 10.61 -38.37
CA ASP A 600 -0.52 10.81 -39.62
C ASP A 600 0.83 11.49 -39.41
N MET A 601 0.95 12.42 -38.45
CA MET A 601 2.20 13.13 -38.16
C MET A 601 3.33 12.22 -37.65
N LEU A 602 3.00 11.05 -37.08
CA LEU A 602 3.96 10.10 -36.52
C LEU A 602 4.17 8.86 -37.42
N ARG A 603 3.41 8.73 -38.52
CA ARG A 603 3.61 7.66 -39.51
C ARG A 603 4.97 7.84 -40.21
N GLU A 604 5.69 6.74 -40.43
CA GLU A 604 7.08 6.72 -40.91
C GLU A 604 7.33 7.58 -42.17
N ASP A 605 6.35 7.68 -43.07
CA ASP A 605 6.44 8.47 -44.31
C ASP A 605 6.68 9.97 -44.07
N ASN A 606 6.22 10.52 -42.94
CA ASN A 606 6.39 11.94 -42.58
C ASN A 606 7.67 12.21 -41.76
N LEU A 607 8.24 11.20 -41.09
CA LEU A 607 9.52 11.32 -40.38
C LEU A 607 10.72 11.31 -41.34
N THR A 608 10.59 10.66 -42.50
CA THR A 608 11.56 10.76 -43.59
C THR A 608 11.67 12.16 -44.19
N ALA A 609 10.62 12.98 -44.12
CA ALA A 609 10.65 14.37 -44.59
C ALA A 609 11.56 15.27 -43.72
N PHE A 610 11.67 15.00 -42.41
CA PHE A 610 12.58 15.74 -41.52
C PHE A 610 14.06 15.33 -41.64
N ARG A 611 14.35 14.18 -42.25
CA ARG A 611 15.73 13.75 -42.57
C ARG A 611 16.21 14.24 -43.94
N GLY A 612 15.36 14.97 -44.67
CA GLY A 612 15.60 15.40 -46.04
C GLY A 612 15.57 16.92 -46.22
N ASP A 613 16.44 17.66 -45.55
CA ASP A 613 16.86 18.96 -46.06
C ASP A 613 18.38 19.13 -45.92
N LYS A 614 19.11 18.46 -46.82
CA LYS A 614 20.50 18.77 -47.16
C LYS A 614 20.52 19.63 -48.43
N SER A 615 19.72 20.69 -48.46
CA SER A 615 19.73 21.61 -49.61
C SER A 615 19.57 23.07 -49.21
N LEU A 616 20.44 23.59 -48.34
CA LEU A 616 20.69 25.04 -48.27
C LEU A 616 22.14 25.32 -47.82
N GLY A 617 22.98 25.78 -48.75
CA GLY A 617 24.26 26.43 -48.46
C GLY A 617 25.44 25.99 -49.34
N GLY A 618 25.42 26.40 -50.61
CA GLY A 618 26.64 26.61 -51.40
C GLY A 618 27.24 27.99 -51.12
#